data_AF-A0A661YGV7-F1
#
_entry.id   AF-A0A661YGV7-F1
#
_cell.length_a   1.000
_cell.length_b   1.000
_cell.length_c   1.000
_cell.angle_alpha   90.00
_cell.angle_beta   90.00
_cell.angle_gamma   90.00
#
_symmetry.space_group_name_H-M   'P 1'
#
loop_
_entity.id
_entity.type
_entity.pdbx_description
1 polymer ?
#
loop_
_entity_poly.entity_id
_entity_poly.type
_entity_poly.pdbx_seq_one_letter_code
_entity_poly.pdbx_strand_id
1 'polypeptide(L)'
;IILLDLARASLMSAMQTQDKDLGEESIEAFRQTLELNPDAPGPIKAYVYRMMALCYGRLLEDQELADEYMAKKEALDPFCSRASGAPGMALFAPPDVLVDDIGYYSRPF
;
A
#
# COMPACT_ATOMS: atom_id res chain seq x y z
N ILE A 1 6.69 9.95 1.57
CA ILE A 1 7.52 8.85 2.16
C ILE A 1 7.16 8.67 3.63
N ILE A 2 7.33 9.69 4.50
CA ILE A 2 7.02 9.59 5.95
C ILE A 2 5.59 9.10 6.26
N LEU A 3 4.56 9.65 5.60
CA LEU A 3 3.16 9.24 5.86
C LEU A 3 2.84 7.81 5.39
N LEU A 4 3.48 7.34 4.33
CA LEU A 4 3.30 5.98 3.84
C LEU A 4 3.89 4.97 4.83
N ASP A 5 5.05 5.28 5.40
CA ASP A 5 5.69 4.44 6.40
C ASP A 5 4.92 4.44 7.72
N LEU A 6 4.38 5.60 8.14
CA LEU A 6 3.48 5.70 9.28
C LEU A 6 2.22 4.84 9.07
N ALA A 7 1.53 5.01 7.93
CA ALA A 7 0.32 4.26 7.61
C ALA A 7 0.56 2.74 7.68
N ARG A 8 1.70 2.28 7.19
CA ARG A 8 2.12 0.87 7.26
C ARG A 8 2.38 0.42 8.68
N ALA A 9 3.11 1.21 9.47
CA ALA A 9 3.38 0.87 10.86
C ALA A 9 2.07 0.72 11.64
N SER A 10 1.15 1.69 11.52
CA SER A 10 -0.16 1.65 12.17
C SER A 10 -0.99 0.45 11.71
N LEU A 11 -0.97 0.12 10.40
CA LEU A 11 -1.63 -1.08 9.88
C LEU A 11 -1.08 -2.38 10.50
N MET A 12 0.24 -2.51 10.57
CA MET A 12 0.87 -3.72 11.11
C MET A 12 0.54 -3.89 12.60
N SER A 13 0.57 -2.80 13.35
CA SER A 13 0.14 -2.78 14.74
C SER A 13 -1.34 -3.14 14.87
N ALA A 14 -2.22 -2.53 14.09
CA ALA A 14 -3.66 -2.81 14.08
C ALA A 14 -3.95 -4.28 13.76
N MET A 15 -3.23 -4.88 12.81
CA MET A 15 -3.38 -6.30 12.46
C MET A 15 -2.94 -7.22 13.59
N GLN A 16 -1.91 -6.83 14.36
CA GLN A 16 -1.43 -7.60 15.49
C GLN A 16 -2.36 -7.50 16.71
N THR A 17 -2.86 -6.30 17.00
CA THR A 17 -3.70 -6.03 18.18
C THR A 17 -5.19 -6.19 17.92
N GLN A 18 -5.61 -6.27 16.65
CA GLN A 18 -7.01 -6.15 16.20
C GLN A 18 -7.66 -4.83 16.66
N ASP A 19 -6.85 -3.78 16.80
CA ASP A 19 -7.30 -2.45 17.20
C ASP A 19 -7.86 -1.69 15.98
N LYS A 20 -9.15 -1.35 16.06
CA LYS A 20 -9.87 -0.66 14.97
C LYS A 20 -9.44 0.80 14.83
N ASP A 21 -9.08 1.46 15.94
CA ASP A 21 -8.69 2.88 15.94
C ASP A 21 -7.37 3.05 15.17
N LEU A 22 -6.43 2.12 15.37
CA LEU A 22 -5.18 2.07 14.59
C LEU A 22 -5.43 1.75 13.11
N GLY A 23 -6.48 0.99 12.81
CA GLY A 23 -6.95 0.75 11.43
C GLY A 23 -7.44 2.02 10.76
N GLU A 24 -8.22 2.84 11.47
CA GLU A 24 -8.69 4.15 10.99
C GLU A 24 -7.54 5.14 10.82
N GLU A 25 -6.61 5.21 11.77
CA GLU A 25 -5.42 6.05 11.67
C GLU A 25 -4.57 5.69 10.44
N SER A 26 -4.42 4.39 10.18
CA SER A 26 -3.73 3.90 8.99
C SER A 26 -4.41 4.35 7.70
N ILE A 27 -5.74 4.23 7.62
CA ILE A 27 -6.54 4.69 6.47
C ILE A 27 -6.34 6.18 6.22
N GLU A 28 -6.37 6.99 7.27
CA GLU A 28 -6.21 8.43 7.17
C GLU A 28 -4.81 8.81 6.65
N ALA A 29 -3.76 8.19 7.19
CA ALA A 29 -2.39 8.39 6.71
C ALA A 29 -2.21 7.95 5.24
N PHE A 30 -2.89 6.89 4.81
CA PHE A 30 -2.93 6.47 3.41
C PHE A 30 -3.64 7.49 2.51
N ARG A 31 -4.76 8.05 2.94
CA ARG A 31 -5.47 9.11 2.19
C ARG A 31 -4.61 10.34 2.03
N GLN A 32 -4.02 10.84 3.12
CA GLN A 32 -3.11 11.98 3.08
C GLN A 32 -1.90 11.74 2.17
N THR A 33 -1.42 10.50 2.09
CA THR A 33 -0.33 10.14 1.17
C THR A 33 -0.72 10.39 -0.30
N LEU A 34 -1.95 10.04 -0.68
CA LEU A 34 -2.47 10.26 -2.04
C LEU A 34 -2.80 11.73 -2.30
N GLU A 35 -3.34 12.44 -1.32
CA GLU A 35 -3.66 13.87 -1.43
C GLU A 35 -2.41 14.74 -1.59
N LEU A 36 -1.36 14.44 -0.82
CA LEU A 36 -0.09 15.18 -0.89
C LEU A 36 0.75 14.79 -2.10
N ASN A 37 0.50 13.62 -2.70
CA ASN A 37 1.21 13.14 -3.88
C ASN A 37 0.21 12.71 -4.96
N PRO A 38 -0.56 13.65 -5.54
CA PRO A 38 -1.55 13.33 -6.56
C PRO A 38 -0.91 12.75 -7.82
N ASP A 39 0.37 13.05 -8.07
CA ASP A 39 1.16 12.53 -9.19
C ASP A 39 1.96 11.26 -8.83
N ALA A 40 1.66 10.63 -7.68
CA ALA A 40 2.31 9.38 -7.31
C ALA A 40 2.17 8.35 -8.44
N PRO A 41 3.25 7.58 -8.74
CA PRO A 41 3.21 6.48 -9.70
C PRO A 41 2.00 5.58 -9.46
N GLY A 42 1.33 5.18 -10.55
CA GLY A 42 0.17 4.28 -10.50
C GLY A 42 0.34 3.07 -9.57
N PRO A 43 1.52 2.44 -9.54
CA PRO A 43 1.75 1.33 -8.64
C PRO A 43 1.85 1.69 -7.13
N ILE A 44 2.31 2.90 -6.78
CA ILE A 44 2.24 3.42 -5.40
C ILE A 44 0.77 3.63 -5.00
N LYS A 45 -0.03 4.20 -5.90
CA LYS A 45 -1.47 4.39 -5.68
C LYS A 45 -2.19 3.05 -5.52
N ALA A 46 -1.87 2.08 -6.37
CA ALA A 46 -2.39 0.72 -6.29
C ALA A 46 -2.03 0.04 -4.96
N TYR A 47 -0.80 0.20 -4.48
CA TYR A 47 -0.38 -0.28 -3.16
C TYR A 47 -1.24 0.34 -2.04
N VAL A 48 -1.40 1.66 -2.05
CA VAL A 48 -2.20 2.37 -1.04
C VAL A 48 -3.65 1.87 -1.04
N TYR A 49 -4.29 1.76 -2.21
CA TYR A 49 -5.66 1.25 -2.30
C TYR A 49 -5.80 -0.18 -1.79
N ARG A 50 -4.82 -1.06 -2.07
CA ARG A 50 -4.81 -2.41 -1.50
C ARG A 50 -4.73 -2.40 0.02
N MET A 51 -3.88 -1.54 0.60
CA MET A 51 -3.74 -1.46 2.05
C MET A 51 -5.02 -0.92 2.70
N MET A 52 -5.64 0.10 2.11
CA MET A 52 -6.93 0.62 2.56
C MET A 52 -8.03 -0.46 2.49
N ALA A 53 -8.09 -1.24 1.40
CA ALA A 53 -9.03 -2.34 1.29
C ALA A 53 -8.85 -3.38 2.40
N LEU A 54 -7.59 -3.67 2.77
CA LEU A 54 -7.28 -4.57 3.87
C LEU A 54 -7.74 -4.01 5.22
N CYS A 55 -7.56 -2.71 5.48
CA CYS A 55 -8.09 -2.08 6.69
C CYS A 55 -9.62 -2.20 6.76
N TYR A 56 -10.31 -1.80 5.69
CA TYR A 56 -11.77 -1.86 5.63
C TYR A 56 -12.30 -3.28 5.80
N GLY A 57 -11.78 -4.23 5.03
CA GLY A 57 -12.30 -5.60 5.04
C GLY A 57 -11.89 -6.42 6.26
N ARG A 58 -10.71 -6.17 6.85
CA ARG A 58 -10.18 -7.01 7.94
C ARG A 58 -10.34 -6.42 9.33
N LEU A 59 -10.24 -5.10 9.48
CA LEU A 59 -10.29 -4.44 10.78
C LEU A 59 -11.65 -3.79 11.03
N LEU A 60 -12.18 -3.10 10.01
CA LEU A 60 -13.45 -2.36 10.13
C LEU A 60 -14.68 -3.18 9.73
N GLU A 61 -14.47 -4.36 9.13
CA GLU A 61 -15.52 -5.28 8.69
C GLU A 61 -16.46 -4.69 7.62
N ASP A 62 -15.97 -3.70 6.86
CA ASP A 62 -16.68 -3.05 5.76
C ASP A 62 -16.19 -3.63 4.42
N GLN A 63 -16.90 -4.65 3.92
CA GLN A 63 -16.52 -5.29 2.66
C GLN A 63 -16.91 -4.51 1.42
N GLU A 64 -17.94 -3.66 1.49
CA GLU A 64 -18.33 -2.86 0.32
C GLU A 64 -17.21 -1.87 -0.03
N LEU A 65 -16.67 -1.17 0.98
CA LEU A 65 -15.51 -0.30 0.77
C LEU A 65 -14.25 -1.08 0.42
N ALA A 66 -14.04 -2.26 1.03
CA ALA A 66 -12.89 -3.09 0.67
C ALA A 66 -12.90 -3.47 -0.82
N ASP A 67 -14.04 -3.90 -1.34
CA ASP A 67 -14.22 -4.27 -2.75
C ASP A 67 -14.07 -3.06 -3.68
N GLU A 68 -14.58 -1.89 -3.28
CA GLU A 68 -14.40 -0.65 -4.04
C GLU A 68 -12.92 -0.29 -4.20
N TYR A 69 -12.15 -0.34 -3.12
CA TYR A 69 -10.71 -0.04 -3.16
C TYR A 69 -9.92 -1.12 -3.91
N MET A 70 -10.32 -2.39 -3.84
CA MET A 70 -9.73 -3.45 -4.65
C MET A 70 -9.98 -3.23 -6.15
N ALA A 71 -11.18 -2.78 -6.54
CA ALA A 71 -11.48 -2.42 -7.92
C ALA A 71 -10.63 -1.23 -8.41
N LYS A 72 -10.44 -0.20 -7.57
CA LYS A 72 -9.55 0.93 -7.87
C LYS A 72 -8.09 0.49 -8.03
N LYS A 73 -7.63 -0.44 -7.20
CA LYS A 73 -6.31 -1.05 -7.33
C LYS A 73 -6.16 -1.78 -8.66
N GLU A 74 -7.15 -2.58 -9.05
CA GLU A 74 -7.08 -3.39 -10.27
C GLU A 74 -7.09 -2.54 -11.53
N ALA A 75 -7.83 -1.43 -11.53
CA ALA A 75 -7.82 -0.47 -12.64
C ALA A 75 -6.45 0.20 -12.85
N LEU A 76 -5.67 0.37 -11.77
CA LEU A 76 -4.36 1.01 -11.83
C LEU A 76 -3.20 0.04 -12.06
N ASP A 77 -3.31 -1.18 -11.55
CA ASP A 77 -2.29 -2.22 -11.68
C ASP A 77 -2.94 -3.61 -11.82
N PRO A 78 -3.38 -3.98 -13.04
CA PRO A 78 -3.97 -5.28 -13.32
C PRO A 78 -2.99 -6.44 -13.12
N PHE A 79 -1.69 -6.16 -13.23
CA PHE A 79 -0.65 -7.19 -13.14
C PHE A 79 -0.18 -7.44 -11.72
N CYS A 80 -0.70 -6.67 -10.77
CA CYS A 80 -0.46 -6.85 -9.35
C CYS A 80 1.04 -7.04 -9.11
N SER A 81 1.76 -5.93 -9.24
CA SER A 81 3.12 -5.82 -8.74
C SER A 81 3.21 -6.60 -7.44
N ARG A 82 3.93 -7.73 -7.44
CA ARG A 82 3.85 -8.80 -6.43
C ARG A 82 4.36 -8.37 -5.04
N ALA A 83 4.54 -7.08 -4.84
CA ALA A 83 5.02 -6.48 -3.62
C ALA A 83 3.89 -6.49 -2.58
N SER A 84 3.90 -7.53 -1.74
CA SER A 84 3.44 -7.43 -0.36
C SER A 84 4.27 -6.42 0.44
N GLY A 85 5.47 -6.06 -0.03
CA GLY A 85 6.30 -4.97 0.50
C GLY A 85 5.89 -3.60 -0.06
N ALA A 86 6.22 -2.52 0.66
CA ALA A 86 6.14 -1.20 0.03
C ALA A 86 7.04 -1.18 -1.20
N PRO A 87 6.54 -0.69 -2.33
CA PRO A 87 7.38 -0.57 -3.48
C PRO A 87 8.50 0.46 -3.23
N GLY A 88 9.73 -0.02 -3.18
CA GLY A 88 10.81 0.77 -3.78
C GLY A 88 10.54 0.85 -5.30
N MET A 89 11.00 1.92 -5.95
CA MET A 89 10.92 2.10 -7.41
C MET A 89 11.37 0.87 -8.23
N ALA A 90 12.19 0.02 -7.60
CA ALA A 90 12.73 -1.26 -8.04
C ALA A 90 11.74 -2.38 -8.39
N LEU A 91 10.56 -2.43 -7.77
CA LEU A 91 9.71 -3.64 -7.77
C LEU A 91 8.67 -3.67 -8.90
N PHE A 92 8.70 -2.69 -9.80
CA PHE A 92 7.72 -2.54 -10.86
C PHE A 92 8.32 -2.84 -12.22
N ALA A 93 8.18 -4.10 -12.63
CA ALA A 93 8.52 -4.57 -13.95
C ALA A 93 7.30 -5.27 -14.56
N PRO A 94 6.79 -4.83 -15.72
CA PRO A 94 5.90 -5.65 -16.54
C PRO A 94 6.49 -7.05 -16.77
N PRO A 95 5.67 -8.10 -16.99
CA PRO A 95 6.14 -9.48 -17.14
C PRO A 95 7.14 -9.68 -18.29
N ASP A 96 7.17 -8.75 -19.24
CA ASP A 96 8.03 -8.70 -20.43
C ASP A 96 9.25 -7.76 -20.29
N VAL A 97 9.43 -7.11 -19.13
CA VAL A 97 10.54 -6.19 -18.88
C VAL A 97 11.45 -6.75 -17.79
N LEU A 98 12.72 -7.00 -18.13
CA LEU A 98 13.76 -7.26 -17.14
C LEU A 98 14.24 -5.92 -16.60
N VAL A 99 13.88 -5.61 -15.35
CA VAL A 99 14.44 -4.47 -14.62
C VAL A 99 15.69 -4.96 -13.89
N ASP A 100 16.85 -4.53 -14.38
CA ASP A 100 18.15 -4.83 -13.76
C ASP A 100 18.35 -3.83 -12.61
N ASP A 101 17.81 -4.16 -11.43
CA ASP A 101 17.93 -3.30 -10.26
C ASP A 101 19.10 -3.74 -9.37
N ILE A 102 20.04 -2.81 -9.17
CA ILE A 102 21.16 -2.97 -8.22
C ILE A 102 20.57 -2.78 -6.82
N GLY A 103 20.07 -3.87 -6.24
CA GLY A 103 19.57 -3.88 -4.87
C GLY A 103 20.66 -3.49 -3.88
N TYR A 104 20.64 -2.24 -3.40
CA TYR A 104 21.41 -1.87 -2.23
C TYR A 104 20.74 -2.46 -0.99
N TYR A 105 21.20 -3.64 -0.59
CA TYR A 105 21.12 -4.04 0.81
C TYR A 105 22.00 -3.06 1.59
N SER A 106 21.40 -2.04 2.20
CA SER A 106 22.08 -1.26 3.22
C SER A 106 22.51 -2.23 4.33
N ARG A 107 23.81 -2.56 4.36
CA ARG A 107 24.45 -3.26 5.46
C ARG A 107 24.26 -2.44 6.74
N PRO A 108 24.07 -3.08 7.91
CA PRO A 108 24.04 -2.35 9.17
C PRO A 108 25.44 -1.80 9.44
N PHE A 109 25.53 -0.51 9.71
CA PHE A 109 26.63 0.10 10.45
C PHE A 109 26.06 0.67 11.74
#